data_AF-A0A2N9GK99-F1
#
_entry.id   AF-A0A2N9GK99-F1
#
_cell.length_a   1.000
_cell.length_b   1.000
_cell.length_c   1.000
_cell.angle_alpha   90.00
_cell.angle_beta   90.00
_cell.angle_gamma   90.00
#
_symmetry.space_group_name_H-M   'P 1'
#
loop_
_entity.id
_entity.type
_entity.pdbx_description
1 polymer ?
#
loop_
_entity_poly.entity_id
_entity_poly.type
_entity_poly.pdbx_seq_one_letter_code
_entity_poly.pdbx_strand_id
1 'polypeptide(L)'
;MDDDGDMAEMYLTEKKRRMETSFYGDQSLMGYRSTDGASISAPVSPVSSPPEARKLEKSLSIARSRHESMRSSESVTDSIEELEMLLEAYFVVIDSTLNKLTSLKEYIDDTEDFINIQLDNVRNQLIQFELLLTTATFVVAIFGVVAGIFGMNFPIALFDDSGAFKWVLAITGVTGAIIFSAFVWFFKHRRLMPL
;
A
#
# COMPACT_ATOMS: atom_id res chain seq x y z
N MET A 1 -26.78 -32.00 29.84
CA MET A 1 -26.03 -30.73 29.80
C MET A 1 -24.60 -31.12 29.57
N ASP A 2 -24.19 -31.17 28.31
CA ASP A 2 -22.83 -31.56 27.90
C ASP A 2 -22.57 -31.02 26.47
N ASP A 3 -22.87 -29.73 26.25
CA ASP A 3 -22.88 -29.05 24.94
C ASP A 3 -21.81 -27.94 24.83
N ASP A 4 -20.80 -28.00 25.71
CA ASP A 4 -19.69 -27.03 25.74
C ASP A 4 -18.41 -27.61 25.13
N GLY A 5 -18.35 -28.93 24.91
CA GLY A 5 -17.19 -29.63 24.32
C GLY A 5 -16.99 -29.36 22.83
N ASP A 6 -18.09 -29.34 22.07
CA ASP A 6 -18.06 -29.18 20.60
C ASP A 6 -17.80 -27.72 20.19
N MET A 7 -18.03 -26.78 21.10
CA MET A 7 -17.79 -25.35 20.86
C MET A 7 -16.29 -25.02 20.78
N ALA A 8 -15.44 -25.79 21.48
CA ALA A 8 -13.99 -25.62 21.47
C ALA A 8 -13.33 -26.09 20.15
N GLU A 9 -14.02 -26.89 19.34
CA GLU A 9 -13.48 -27.37 18.06
C GLU A 9 -13.66 -26.37 16.90
N MET A 10 -14.46 -25.31 17.09
CA MET A 10 -14.75 -24.30 16.06
C MET A 10 -13.69 -23.18 15.93
N TYR A 11 -12.59 -23.24 16.67
CA TYR A 11 -11.45 -22.31 16.53
C TYR A 11 -10.61 -22.61 15.28
N LEU A 12 -11.24 -22.44 14.12
CA LEU A 12 -10.66 -22.72 12.80
C LEU A 12 -9.48 -21.79 12.47
N THR A 13 -9.47 -20.55 12.98
CA THR A 13 -8.40 -19.58 12.76
C THR A 13 -7.07 -20.01 13.38
N GLU A 14 -7.08 -20.56 14.60
CA GLU A 14 -5.86 -21.08 15.22
C GLU A 14 -5.40 -22.39 14.58
N LYS A 15 -6.34 -23.28 14.21
CA LYS A 15 -6.03 -24.56 13.54
C LYS A 15 -5.43 -24.32 12.16
N LYS A 16 -5.95 -23.35 11.40
CA LYS A 16 -5.40 -22.90 10.12
C LYS A 16 -4.01 -22.28 10.30
N ARG A 17 -3.82 -21.40 11.29
CA ARG A 17 -2.51 -20.78 11.56
C ARG A 17 -1.44 -21.82 11.93
N ARG A 18 -1.80 -22.83 12.73
CA ARG A 18 -0.89 -23.95 13.07
C ARG A 18 -0.55 -24.81 11.85
N MET A 19 -1.54 -25.07 10.98
CA MET A 19 -1.32 -25.79 9.72
C MET A 19 -0.45 -25.00 8.73
N GLU A 20 -0.64 -23.68 8.64
CA GLU A 20 0.16 -22.77 7.81
C GLU A 20 1.60 -22.64 8.33
N THR A 21 1.81 -22.64 9.65
CA THR A 21 3.18 -22.63 10.23
C THR A 21 3.91 -23.95 9.98
N SER A 22 3.21 -25.10 10.01
CA SER A 22 3.81 -26.37 9.60
C SER A 22 4.08 -26.47 8.09
N PHE A 23 3.29 -25.78 7.25
CA PHE A 23 3.50 -25.78 5.80
C PHE A 23 4.66 -24.87 5.36
N TYR A 24 4.90 -23.76 6.07
CA TYR A 24 6.06 -22.88 5.84
C TYR A 24 7.35 -23.38 6.49
N GLY A 25 7.27 -24.20 7.54
CA GLY A 25 8.43 -24.72 8.27
C GLY A 25 9.24 -25.80 7.53
N ASP A 26 8.64 -26.47 6.55
CA ASP A 26 9.27 -27.62 5.87
C ASP A 26 9.95 -27.24 4.54
N GLN A 27 9.88 -25.97 4.12
CA GLN A 27 10.45 -25.50 2.84
C GLN A 27 11.85 -24.86 3.00
N SER A 28 12.46 -24.92 4.19
CA SER A 28 13.74 -24.26 4.48
C SER A 28 15.01 -25.11 4.26
N LEU A 29 14.95 -26.20 3.48
CA LEU A 29 16.15 -27.00 3.19
C LEU A 29 16.18 -27.58 1.76
N MET A 30 16.31 -26.74 0.74
CA MET A 30 16.99 -27.14 -0.50
C MET A 30 17.53 -25.90 -1.22
N GLY A 31 18.81 -25.94 -1.55
CA GLY A 31 19.60 -24.75 -1.83
C GLY A 31 19.78 -24.36 -3.30
N TYR A 32 20.40 -23.19 -3.41
CA TYR A 32 21.38 -22.76 -4.41
C TYR A 32 20.90 -22.17 -5.76
N ARG A 33 21.24 -20.87 -5.88
CA ARG A 33 21.89 -20.16 -7.00
C ARG A 33 21.04 -19.37 -8.02
N SER A 34 21.18 -18.05 -7.86
CA SER A 34 21.76 -17.09 -8.82
C SER A 34 20.85 -16.19 -9.68
N THR A 35 21.35 -14.94 -9.76
CA THR A 35 21.12 -13.82 -10.71
C THR A 35 19.94 -12.88 -10.48
N ASP A 36 20.28 -11.71 -9.94
CA ASP A 36 19.96 -10.36 -10.41
C ASP A 36 18.49 -9.92 -10.58
N GLY A 37 18.10 -9.01 -9.67
CA GLY A 37 17.51 -7.72 -10.02
C GLY A 37 16.23 -7.73 -10.87
N ALA A 38 15.08 -7.85 -10.22
CA ALA A 38 13.80 -7.43 -10.81
C ALA A 38 12.96 -6.70 -9.76
N SER A 39 12.62 -5.45 -10.08
CA SER A 39 11.74 -4.56 -9.36
C SER A 39 10.41 -5.23 -8.99
N ILE A 40 10.04 -5.16 -7.72
CA ILE A 40 8.72 -5.58 -7.22
C ILE A 40 7.78 -4.38 -7.36
N SER A 41 7.13 -4.22 -8.50
CA SER A 41 6.01 -3.28 -8.64
C SER A 41 5.15 -3.60 -9.87
N ALA A 42 4.16 -4.47 -9.70
CA ALA A 42 2.87 -4.42 -10.36
C ALA A 42 1.91 -5.39 -9.64
N PRO A 43 0.69 -4.97 -9.23
CA PRO A 43 -0.32 -5.93 -8.82
C PRO A 43 -0.75 -6.74 -10.04
N VAL A 44 -0.77 -8.05 -9.85
CA VAL A 44 -1.17 -9.04 -10.84
C VAL A 44 -2.62 -8.78 -11.23
N SER A 45 -2.85 -8.44 -12.51
CA SER A 45 -4.19 -8.42 -13.08
C SER A 45 -4.82 -9.81 -12.94
N PRO A 46 -6.07 -9.95 -12.46
CA PRO A 46 -6.74 -11.23 -12.53
C PRO A 46 -6.92 -11.54 -14.02
N VAL A 47 -6.36 -12.67 -14.44
CA VAL A 47 -6.65 -13.27 -15.74
C VAL A 47 -8.13 -13.64 -15.74
N SER A 48 -8.98 -12.72 -16.18
CA SER A 48 -10.34 -13.08 -16.55
C SER A 48 -10.22 -13.70 -17.93
N SER A 49 -10.27 -15.03 -17.96
CA SER A 49 -10.53 -15.80 -19.17
C SER A 49 -11.62 -15.09 -19.99
N PRO A 50 -11.46 -14.94 -21.32
CA PRO A 50 -12.59 -14.54 -22.13
C PRO A 50 -13.67 -15.60 -21.92
N PRO A 51 -14.96 -15.25 -21.73
CA PRO A 51 -15.98 -16.23 -22.03
C PRO A 51 -15.81 -16.49 -23.52
N GLU A 52 -15.32 -17.69 -23.83
CA GLU A 52 -15.32 -18.24 -25.17
C GLU A 52 -16.63 -17.82 -25.83
N ALA A 53 -16.53 -17.20 -27.00
CA ALA A 53 -17.62 -17.13 -27.93
C ALA A 53 -18.09 -18.57 -28.12
N ARG A 54 -19.12 -18.97 -27.36
CA ARG A 54 -19.79 -20.24 -27.51
C ARG A 54 -20.33 -20.22 -28.92
N LYS A 55 -19.55 -20.84 -29.80
CA LYS A 55 -19.89 -21.43 -31.07
C LYS A 55 -21.42 -21.56 -31.19
N LEU A 56 -22.06 -20.55 -31.76
CA LEU A 56 -23.46 -20.62 -32.16
C LEU A 56 -23.53 -21.38 -33.48
N GLU A 57 -22.93 -22.57 -33.52
CA GLU A 57 -23.29 -23.61 -34.48
C GLU A 57 -24.49 -24.35 -33.91
N LYS A 58 -25.65 -23.71 -33.96
CA LYS A 58 -26.92 -24.40 -33.79
C LYS A 58 -27.83 -24.04 -34.96
N SER A 59 -27.59 -24.77 -36.05
CA SER A 59 -28.63 -25.33 -36.90
C SER A 59 -29.84 -24.42 -37.18
N LEU A 60 -29.68 -23.44 -38.06
CA LEU A 60 -30.80 -22.78 -38.73
C LEU A 60 -31.11 -23.53 -40.03
N SER A 61 -31.47 -24.80 -39.89
CA SER A 61 -32.13 -25.56 -40.94
C SER A 61 -33.61 -25.19 -40.94
N ILE A 62 -33.95 -24.00 -41.42
CA ILE A 62 -35.35 -23.67 -41.74
C ILE A 62 -35.54 -23.94 -43.22
N ALA A 63 -36.14 -25.11 -43.47
CA ALA A 63 -36.55 -25.58 -44.77
C ALA A 63 -37.40 -24.51 -45.48
N ARG A 64 -36.87 -23.98 -46.57
CA ARG A 64 -37.61 -23.13 -47.51
C ARG A 64 -38.60 -23.99 -48.30
N SER A 65 -39.76 -24.30 -47.72
CA SER A 65 -40.91 -24.80 -48.47
C SER A 65 -41.91 -23.67 -48.72
N ARG A 66 -42.23 -23.51 -50.00
CA ARG A 66 -43.09 -22.50 -50.60
C ARG A 66 -44.51 -22.51 -50.00
N HIS A 67 -45.02 -21.34 -49.63
CA HIS A 67 -46.41 -20.98 -49.91
C HIS A 67 -46.51 -19.45 -50.08
N GLU A 68 -47.19 -19.05 -51.15
CA GLU A 68 -47.51 -17.67 -51.55
C GLU A 68 -48.80 -17.20 -50.86
N SER A 69 -48.96 -15.88 -50.77
CA SER A 69 -50.15 -15.11 -50.37
C SER A 69 -50.27 -14.71 -48.89
N MET A 70 -50.33 -13.39 -48.66
CA MET A 70 -50.30 -12.60 -47.39
C MET A 70 -48.92 -12.21 -46.81
N ARG A 71 -47.87 -12.07 -47.65
CA ARG A 71 -46.46 -12.04 -47.20
C ARG A 71 -45.80 -10.66 -47.03
N SER A 72 -46.52 -9.54 -47.14
CA SER A 72 -45.90 -8.22 -46.94
C SER A 72 -45.83 -7.77 -45.48
N SER A 73 -46.73 -8.27 -44.61
CA SER A 73 -46.70 -7.98 -43.17
C SER A 73 -45.73 -8.90 -42.42
N GLU A 74 -45.64 -10.18 -42.78
CA GLU A 74 -44.70 -11.15 -42.16
C GLU A 74 -43.23 -10.78 -42.40
N SER A 75 -42.87 -10.30 -43.61
CA SER A 75 -41.49 -9.88 -43.88
C SER A 75 -41.07 -8.65 -43.06
N VAL A 76 -42.02 -7.78 -42.72
CA VAL A 76 -41.79 -6.60 -41.89
C VAL A 76 -41.65 -7.01 -40.42
N THR A 77 -42.46 -7.97 -39.94
CA THR A 77 -42.33 -8.49 -38.58
C THR A 77 -41.02 -9.26 -38.37
N ASP A 78 -40.60 -10.06 -39.36
CA ASP A 78 -39.30 -10.76 -39.32
C ASP A 78 -38.13 -9.75 -39.25
N SER A 79 -38.21 -8.67 -40.03
CA SER A 79 -37.19 -7.60 -40.01
C SER A 79 -37.16 -6.84 -38.69
N ILE A 80 -38.31 -6.69 -38.02
CA ILE A 80 -38.41 -6.04 -36.71
C ILE A 80 -37.82 -6.95 -35.62
N GLU A 81 -38.08 -8.26 -35.67
CA GLU A 81 -37.55 -9.24 -34.71
C GLU A 81 -36.03 -9.38 -34.82
N GLU A 82 -35.47 -9.36 -36.04
CA GLU A 82 -34.01 -9.30 -36.24
C GLU A 82 -33.37 -8.04 -35.65
N LEU A 83 -34.04 -6.88 -35.79
CA LEU A 83 -33.58 -5.62 -35.19
C LEU A 83 -33.65 -5.65 -33.66
N GLU A 84 -34.70 -6.24 -33.10
CA GLU A 84 -34.88 -6.39 -31.65
C GLU A 84 -33.79 -7.28 -31.04
N MET A 85 -33.48 -8.42 -31.66
CA MET A 85 -32.38 -9.29 -31.22
C MET A 85 -31.01 -8.58 -31.25
N LEU A 86 -30.77 -7.76 -32.27
CA LEU A 86 -29.52 -7.01 -32.39
C LEU A 86 -29.44 -5.87 -31.36
N LEU A 87 -30.56 -5.20 -31.11
CA LEU A 87 -30.68 -4.16 -30.09
C LEU A 87 -30.47 -4.76 -28.68
N GLU A 88 -31.08 -5.90 -28.38
CA GLU A 88 -30.91 -6.57 -27.09
C GLU A 88 -29.47 -7.05 -26.87
N ALA A 89 -28.84 -7.61 -27.91
CA ALA A 89 -27.41 -7.93 -27.87
C ALA A 89 -26.55 -6.67 -27.58
N TYR A 90 -26.89 -5.53 -28.20
CA TYR A 90 -26.22 -4.26 -27.91
C TYR A 90 -26.45 -3.77 -26.49
N PHE A 91 -27.67 -3.88 -25.95
CA PHE A 91 -27.96 -3.49 -24.57
C PHE A 91 -27.16 -4.32 -23.57
N VAL A 92 -27.09 -5.64 -23.76
CA VAL A 92 -26.28 -6.52 -22.92
C VAL A 92 -24.80 -6.14 -22.96
N VAL A 93 -24.28 -5.79 -24.14
CA VAL A 93 -22.88 -5.34 -24.30
C VAL A 93 -22.66 -3.99 -23.63
N ILE A 94 -23.58 -3.04 -23.76
CA ILE A 94 -23.51 -1.72 -23.12
C ILE A 94 -23.50 -1.87 -21.60
N ASP A 95 -24.40 -2.67 -21.02
CA ASP A 95 -24.47 -2.90 -19.57
C ASP A 95 -23.22 -3.60 -19.05
N SER A 96 -22.72 -4.61 -19.77
CA SER A 96 -21.45 -5.27 -19.43
C SER A 96 -20.28 -4.29 -19.46
N THR A 97 -20.26 -3.37 -20.43
CA THR A 97 -19.23 -2.34 -20.56
C THR A 97 -19.33 -1.31 -19.44
N LEU A 98 -20.54 -0.85 -19.10
CA LEU A 98 -20.78 0.06 -17.97
C LEU A 98 -20.36 -0.56 -16.64
N ASN A 99 -20.63 -1.84 -16.42
CA ASN A 99 -20.22 -2.52 -15.20
C ASN A 99 -18.69 -2.61 -15.10
N LYS A 100 -18.00 -2.92 -16.21
CA LYS A 100 -16.53 -2.89 -16.27
C LYS A 100 -15.95 -1.50 -16.02
N LEU A 101 -16.55 -0.47 -16.59
CA LEU A 101 -16.11 0.92 -16.36
C LEU A 101 -16.31 1.34 -14.91
N THR A 102 -17.41 0.93 -14.30
CA THR A 102 -17.69 1.19 -12.87
C THR A 102 -16.63 0.52 -11.99
N SER A 103 -16.33 -0.76 -12.21
CA SER A 103 -15.27 -1.47 -11.47
C SER A 103 -13.88 -0.87 -11.71
N LEU A 104 -13.58 -0.43 -12.92
CA LEU A 104 -12.31 0.24 -13.22
C LEU A 104 -12.20 1.59 -12.49
N LYS A 105 -13.32 2.33 -12.41
CA LYS A 105 -13.39 3.59 -11.69
C LYS A 105 -13.17 3.38 -10.19
N GLU A 106 -13.77 2.35 -9.60
CA GLU A 106 -13.51 1.94 -8.20
C GLU A 106 -12.05 1.56 -7.98
N TYR A 107 -11.45 0.78 -8.90
CA TYR A 107 -10.03 0.44 -8.82
C TYR A 107 -9.09 1.65 -8.88
N ILE A 108 -9.43 2.67 -9.68
CA ILE A 108 -8.66 3.91 -9.74
C ILE A 108 -8.79 4.68 -8.42
N ASP A 109 -9.99 4.75 -7.86
CA ASP A 109 -10.27 5.40 -6.57
C ASP A 109 -9.50 4.74 -5.43
N ASP A 110 -9.53 3.40 -5.36
CA ASP A 110 -8.75 2.61 -4.40
C ASP A 110 -7.25 2.87 -4.54
N THR A 111 -6.76 3.03 -5.77
CA THR A 111 -5.35 3.33 -6.04
C THR A 111 -4.99 4.76 -5.63
N GLU A 112 -5.90 5.72 -5.83
CA GLU A 112 -5.72 7.11 -5.39
C GLU A 112 -5.63 7.19 -3.86
N ASP A 113 -6.52 6.50 -3.15
CA ASP A 113 -6.50 6.40 -1.70
C ASP A 113 -5.21 5.73 -1.19
N PHE A 114 -4.76 4.67 -1.87
CA PHE A 114 -3.49 4.04 -1.54
C PHE A 114 -2.30 5.01 -1.69
N ILE A 115 -2.26 5.76 -2.80
CA ILE A 115 -1.22 6.76 -3.03
C ILE A 115 -1.28 7.86 -1.98
N ASN A 116 -2.48 8.33 -1.61
CA ASN A 116 -2.67 9.35 -0.59
C ASN A 116 -2.13 8.89 0.77
N ILE A 117 -2.47 7.67 1.21
CA ILE A 117 -1.96 7.09 2.46
C ILE A 117 -0.43 6.97 2.41
N GLN A 118 0.12 6.50 1.29
CA GLN A 118 1.56 6.35 1.11
C GLN A 118 2.29 7.70 1.15
N LEU A 119 1.72 8.72 0.52
CA LEU A 119 2.29 10.06 0.44
C LEU A 119 2.26 10.73 1.82
N ASP A 120 1.17 10.57 2.58
CA ASP A 120 1.07 11.06 3.95
C ASP A 120 2.06 10.37 4.88
N ASN A 121 2.30 9.07 4.72
CA ASN A 121 3.35 8.36 5.45
C ASN A 121 4.74 8.93 5.14
N VAL A 122 5.06 9.16 3.86
CA VAL A 122 6.34 9.76 3.45
C VAL A 122 6.49 11.18 3.99
N ARG A 123 5.44 12.01 3.94
CA ARG A 123 5.45 13.35 4.55
C ARG A 123 5.70 13.28 6.05
N ASN A 124 5.05 12.35 6.75
CA ASN A 124 5.24 12.17 8.18
C ASN A 124 6.68 11.77 8.52
N GLN A 125 7.30 10.89 7.72
CA GLN A 125 8.73 10.55 7.84
C GLN A 125 9.63 11.76 7.61
N LEU A 126 9.32 12.59 6.60
CA LEU A 126 10.09 13.79 6.30
C LEU A 126 10.04 14.80 7.45
N ILE A 127 8.85 15.07 8.00
CA ILE A 127 8.67 15.96 9.17
C ILE A 127 9.45 15.44 10.38
N GLN A 128 9.44 14.12 10.60
CA GLN A 128 10.19 13.50 11.68
C GLN A 128 11.70 13.67 11.50
N PHE A 129 12.21 13.48 10.28
CA PHE A 129 13.61 13.69 9.97
C PHE A 129 14.03 15.16 10.13
N GLU A 130 13.19 16.09 9.68
CA GLU A 130 13.41 17.53 9.83
C GLU A 130 13.49 17.96 11.30
N LEU A 131 12.60 17.45 12.15
CA LEU A 131 12.63 17.70 13.60
C LEU A 131 13.90 17.15 14.26
N LEU A 132 14.35 15.97 13.83
CA LEU A 132 15.60 15.37 14.32
C LEU A 132 16.79 16.23 13.93
N LEU A 133 16.90 16.61 12.66
CA LEU A 133 17.98 17.47 12.16
C LEU A 133 18.00 18.84 12.86
N THR A 134 16.86 19.50 12.98
CA THR A 134 16.73 20.81 13.64
C THR A 134 17.19 20.76 15.09
N THR A 135 16.96 19.63 15.77
CA THR A 135 17.40 19.50 17.15
C THR A 135 18.87 19.15 17.27
N ALA A 136 19.39 18.32 16.37
CA ALA A 136 20.83 18.08 16.29
C ALA A 136 21.59 19.41 16.06
N THR A 137 21.11 20.25 15.14
CA THR A 137 21.72 21.56 14.90
C THR A 137 21.55 22.51 16.08
N PHE A 138 20.43 22.47 16.80
CA PHE A 138 20.26 23.23 18.05
C PHE A 138 21.30 22.84 19.11
N VAL A 139 21.56 21.54 19.32
CA VAL A 139 22.59 21.07 20.25
C VAL A 139 23.98 21.55 19.79
N VAL A 140 24.29 21.43 18.50
CA VAL A 140 25.55 21.93 17.92
C VAL A 140 25.70 23.45 18.10
N ALA A 141 24.61 24.21 17.97
CA ALA A 141 24.63 25.65 18.18
C ALA A 141 25.01 26.04 19.62
N ILE A 142 24.52 25.30 20.62
CA ILE A 142 24.92 25.52 22.03
C ILE A 142 26.43 25.32 22.20
N PHE A 143 26.99 24.25 21.63
CA PHE A 143 28.44 24.03 21.64
C PHE A 143 29.19 25.14 20.87
N GLY A 144 28.62 25.60 19.77
CA GLY A 144 29.16 26.70 18.96
C GLY A 144 29.24 28.03 19.74
N VAL A 145 28.25 28.35 20.58
CA VAL A 145 28.28 29.54 21.44
C VAL A 145 29.44 29.44 22.44
N VAL A 146 29.62 28.29 23.07
CA VAL A 146 30.73 28.08 24.03
C VAL A 146 32.08 28.16 23.32
N ALA A 147 32.23 27.50 22.17
CA ALA A 147 33.43 27.60 21.35
C ALA A 147 33.71 29.04 20.88
N GLY A 148 32.66 29.79 20.52
CA GLY A 148 32.75 31.19 20.12
C GLY A 148 33.25 32.09 21.24
N ILE A 149 32.72 31.95 22.46
CA ILE A 149 33.14 32.72 23.64
C ILE A 149 34.63 32.47 23.95
N PHE A 150 35.08 31.22 23.89
CA PHE A 150 36.49 30.87 24.12
C PHE A 150 37.40 31.14 22.92
N GLY A 151 36.86 31.32 21.72
CA GLY A 151 37.60 31.70 20.52
C GLY A 151 37.85 33.21 20.39
N MET A 152 37.30 34.04 21.30
CA MET A 152 37.47 35.48 21.27
C MET A 152 38.89 35.90 21.68
N ASN A 153 39.43 36.92 21.01
CA ASN A 153 40.77 37.47 21.28
C ASN A 153 40.83 38.38 22.54
N PHE A 154 39.72 38.57 23.25
CA PHE A 154 39.66 39.47 24.39
C PHE A 154 40.10 38.78 25.69
N PRO A 155 40.95 39.43 26.52
CA PRO A 155 41.34 38.90 27.81
C PRO A 155 40.15 38.99 28.78
N ILE A 156 39.53 37.85 29.06
CA ILE A 156 38.49 37.68 30.07
C ILE A 156 39.10 37.01 31.32
N ALA A 157 38.62 37.37 32.51
CA ALA A 157 39.07 36.80 33.79
C ALA A 157 38.88 35.26 33.89
N LEU A 158 38.05 34.67 33.02
CA LEU A 158 37.89 33.21 32.90
C LEU A 158 39.12 32.50 32.29
N PHE A 159 40.04 33.23 31.63
CA PHE A 159 41.28 32.65 31.10
C PHE A 159 42.44 32.67 32.10
N ASP A 160 42.35 33.46 33.18
CA ASP A 160 43.40 33.53 34.22
C ASP A 160 43.44 32.26 35.07
N ASP A 161 42.34 31.51 35.15
CA ASP A 161 42.30 30.20 35.80
C ASP A 161 42.48 29.07 34.77
N SER A 162 43.60 28.36 34.87
CA SER A 162 43.94 27.21 34.02
C SER A 162 42.89 26.08 34.09
N GLY A 163 42.08 26.02 35.16
CA GLY A 163 41.01 25.03 35.33
C GLY A 163 39.67 25.42 34.70
N ALA A 164 39.39 26.70 34.51
CA ALA A 164 38.05 27.19 34.14
C ALA A 164 37.61 26.67 32.76
N PHE A 165 38.49 26.62 31.78
CA PHE A 165 38.19 26.08 30.44
C PHE A 165 37.73 24.61 30.51
N LYS A 166 38.43 23.78 31.29
CA LYS A 166 38.10 22.35 31.44
C LYS A 166 36.76 22.16 32.13
N TRP A 167 36.46 22.96 33.15
CA TRP A 167 35.17 22.94 33.85
C TRP A 167 34.02 23.36 32.95
N VAL A 168 34.17 24.45 32.19
CA VAL A 168 33.11 24.91 31.28
C VAL A 168 32.89 23.90 30.15
N LEU A 169 33.96 23.32 29.60
CA LEU A 169 33.86 22.25 28.60
C LEU A 169 33.14 21.01 29.16
N ALA A 170 33.47 20.61 30.39
CA ALA A 170 32.83 19.47 31.05
C ALA A 170 31.33 19.74 31.32
N ILE A 171 30.98 20.91 31.86
CA ILE A 171 29.59 21.29 32.15
C ILE A 171 28.78 21.39 30.86
N THR A 172 29.34 22.00 29.82
CA THR A 172 28.67 22.12 28.51
C THR A 172 28.49 20.74 27.85
N GLY A 173 29.51 19.88 27.93
CA GLY A 173 29.44 18.51 27.43
C GLY A 173 28.37 17.68 28.13
N VAL A 174 28.31 17.73 29.46
CA VAL A 174 27.28 17.05 30.26
C VAL A 174 25.90 17.60 29.95
N THR A 175 25.75 18.92 29.88
CA THR A 175 24.47 19.57 29.57
C THR A 175 24.00 19.20 28.16
N GLY A 176 24.89 19.22 27.16
CA GLY A 176 24.58 18.79 25.81
C GLY A 176 24.21 17.31 25.71
N ALA A 177 24.91 16.44 26.44
CA ALA A 177 24.59 15.01 26.49
C ALA A 177 23.24 14.72 27.16
N ILE A 178 22.88 15.47 28.21
CA ILE A 178 21.57 15.39 28.87
C ILE A 178 20.48 15.85 27.92
N ILE A 179 20.65 17.00 27.25
CA ILE A 179 19.67 17.51 26.27
C ILE A 179 19.48 16.51 25.13
N PHE A 180 20.58 15.99 24.57
CA PHE A 180 20.53 14.99 23.52
C PHE A 180 19.85 13.69 23.97
N SER A 181 20.18 13.19 25.17
CA SER A 181 19.57 11.97 25.73
C SER A 181 18.09 12.16 26.04
N ALA A 182 17.70 13.31 26.60
CA ALA A 182 16.30 13.66 26.83
C ALA A 182 15.52 13.73 25.50
N PHE A 183 16.16 14.21 24.44
CA PHE A 183 15.55 14.28 23.12
C PHE A 183 15.39 12.90 22.48
N VAL A 184 16.43 12.06 22.53
CA VAL A 184 16.35 10.66 22.08
C VAL A 184 15.30 9.89 22.89
N TRP A 185 15.23 10.11 24.19
CA TRP A 185 14.21 9.54 25.05
C TRP A 185 12.81 10.02 24.66
N PHE A 186 12.63 11.32 24.43
CA PHE A 186 11.36 11.89 23.98
C PHE A 186 10.91 11.31 22.64
N PHE A 187 11.83 11.17 21.67
CA PHE A 187 11.56 10.53 20.39
C PHE A 187 11.19 9.06 20.53
N LYS A 188 11.90 8.32 21.40
CA LYS A 188 11.60 6.92 21.70
C LYS A 188 10.24 6.76 22.40
N HIS A 189 9.89 7.67 23.30
CA HIS A 189 8.65 7.60 24.09
C HIS A 189 7.42 8.02 23.27
N ARG A 190 7.59 8.94 22.31
CA ARG A 190 6.53 9.36 21.39
C ARG A 190 6.13 8.29 20.37
N ARG A 191 6.81 7.12 20.35
CA ARG A 191 6.41 5.92 19.58
C ARG A 191 6.02 6.22 18.11
N LEU A 192 6.71 7.18 17.48
CA LEU A 192 6.56 7.55 16.06
C LEU A 192 7.28 6.56 15.12
N MET A 193 7.28 5.28 15.50
CA MET A 193 7.73 4.17 14.68
C MET A 193 6.70 3.06 14.91
N PRO A 194 5.81 2.76 13.95
CA PRO A 194 5.38 1.39 13.80
C PRO A 194 6.64 0.62 13.39
N LEU A 195 7.12 -0.23 14.30
CA LEU A 195 8.01 -1.34 13.92
C LEU A 195 7.27 -2.27 12.98
#